data_AF-A0A9X1N459-F1
#
_entry.id   AF-A0A9X1N459-F1
#
_cell.length_a   1.000
_cell.length_b   1.000
_cell.length_c   1.000
_cell.angle_alpha   90.00
_cell.angle_beta   90.00
_cell.angle_gamma   90.00
#
_symmetry.space_group_name_H-M   'P 1'
#
loop_
_entity.id
_entity.type
_entity.pdbx_description
1 polymer ?
#
loop_
_entity_poly.entity_id
_entity_poly.type
_entity_poly.pdbx_seq_one_letter_code
_entity_poly.pdbx_strand_id
1 'polypeptide(L)'
;MKISEMSLAERDEYVCRQAAAVLRSSGYDMPEVKAVEYLLEMDEEPGLRFDVLQAVFDCIAFTLAHKRYDYPTRLAMSDMLLEIEAEHREKLTDLLFEIADAATRDELVEIFRG
;
A
#
# COMPACT_ATOMS: atom_id res chain seq x y z
N MET A 1 -5.09 -16.65 5.93
CA MET A 1 -5.04 -15.96 7.24
C MET A 1 -6.05 -14.84 7.22
N LYS A 2 -6.75 -14.58 8.32
CA LYS A 2 -7.79 -13.54 8.36
C LYS A 2 -7.27 -12.23 8.95
N ILE A 3 -7.77 -11.10 8.45
CA ILE A 3 -7.45 -9.78 9.01
C ILE A 3 -8.01 -9.62 10.43
N SER A 4 -9.18 -10.22 10.71
CA SER A 4 -9.81 -10.17 12.03
C SER A 4 -9.04 -10.92 13.12
N GLU A 5 -8.13 -11.83 12.74
CA GLU A 5 -7.30 -12.62 13.66
C GLU A 5 -5.98 -11.91 14.01
N MET A 6 -5.66 -10.81 13.32
CA MET A 6 -4.41 -10.06 13.53
C MET A 6 -4.51 -9.10 14.71
N SER A 7 -3.47 -9.07 15.52
CA SER A 7 -3.18 -7.97 16.43
C SER A 7 -2.90 -6.67 15.67
N LEU A 8 -2.90 -5.55 16.39
CA LEU A 8 -2.56 -4.25 15.80
C LEU A 8 -1.14 -4.25 15.22
N ALA A 9 -0.17 -4.80 15.97
CA ALA A 9 1.22 -4.87 15.52
C ALA A 9 1.38 -5.71 14.24
N GLU A 10 0.69 -6.87 14.15
CA GLU A 10 0.71 -7.69 12.93
C GLU A 10 0.07 -6.96 11.75
N ARG A 11 -0.97 -6.16 12.00
CA ARG A 11 -1.61 -5.36 10.95
C ARG A 11 -0.68 -4.27 10.44
N ASP A 12 -0.01 -3.56 11.34
CA ASP A 12 0.94 -2.51 10.96
C ASP A 12 2.12 -3.09 10.16
N GLU A 13 2.67 -4.23 10.59
CA GLU A 13 3.71 -4.95 9.85
C GLU A 13 3.24 -5.39 8.47
N TYR A 14 2.01 -5.90 8.36
CA TYR A 14 1.39 -6.26 7.08
C TYR A 14 1.26 -5.04 6.17
N VAL A 15 0.73 -3.91 6.65
CA VAL A 15 0.56 -2.70 5.84
C VAL A 15 1.92 -2.23 5.32
N CYS A 16 2.95 -2.19 6.17
CA CYS A 16 4.30 -1.77 5.76
C CYS A 16 4.84 -2.66 4.63
N ARG A 17 4.73 -3.98 4.78
CA ARG A 17 5.20 -4.94 3.78
C ARG A 17 4.40 -4.87 2.48
N GLN A 18 3.08 -4.76 2.56
CA GLN A 18 2.24 -4.63 1.37
C GLN A 18 2.51 -3.32 0.63
N ALA A 19 2.71 -2.21 1.34
CA ALA A 19 3.03 -0.93 0.71
C ALA A 19 4.33 -1.03 -0.10
N ALA A 20 5.39 -1.59 0.50
CA ALA A 20 6.65 -1.85 -0.18
C ALA A 20 6.48 -2.79 -1.39
N ALA A 21 5.67 -3.84 -1.25
CA ALA A 21 5.43 -4.82 -2.32
C ALA A 21 4.62 -4.23 -3.49
N VAL A 22 3.58 -3.44 -3.21
CA VAL A 22 2.78 -2.72 -4.22
C VAL A 22 3.66 -1.77 -5.02
N LEU A 23 4.50 -1.00 -4.32
CA LEU A 23 5.38 -0.03 -4.96
C LEU A 23 6.37 -0.72 -5.91
N ARG A 24 7.08 -1.77 -5.45
CA ARG A 24 7.99 -2.55 -6.31
C ARG A 24 7.28 -3.23 -7.47
N SER A 25 6.15 -3.88 -7.18
CA SER A 25 5.34 -4.54 -8.19
C SER A 25 4.86 -3.57 -9.27
N SER A 26 4.71 -2.28 -8.93
CA SER A 26 4.31 -1.25 -9.88
C SER A 26 5.43 -0.74 -10.77
N GLY A 27 6.70 -1.03 -10.46
CA GLY A 27 7.86 -0.67 -11.30
C GLY A 27 8.88 0.24 -10.63
N TYR A 28 8.66 0.63 -9.37
CA TYR A 28 9.60 1.49 -8.66
C TYR A 28 10.80 0.69 -8.14
N ASP A 29 12.00 1.21 -8.37
CA ASP A 29 13.26 0.65 -7.87
C ASP A 29 13.48 1.05 -6.40
N MET A 30 12.63 0.56 -5.51
CA MET A 30 12.73 0.80 -4.07
C MET A 30 13.00 -0.52 -3.34
N PRO A 31 14.18 -0.70 -2.73
CA PRO A 31 14.47 -1.88 -1.93
C PRO A 31 13.47 -2.04 -0.77
N GLU A 32 13.00 -3.27 -0.50
CA GLU A 32 12.03 -3.53 0.59
C GLU A 32 12.53 -3.01 1.93
N VAL A 33 13.81 -3.25 2.23
CA VAL A 33 14.44 -2.82 3.48
C VAL A 33 14.35 -1.29 3.62
N LYS A 34 14.59 -0.53 2.55
CA LYS A 34 14.50 0.94 2.57
C LYS A 34 13.08 1.46 2.71
N ALA A 35 12.12 0.81 2.04
CA ALA A 35 10.71 1.15 2.20
C ALA A 35 10.24 0.95 3.64
N VAL A 36 10.59 -0.19 4.25
CA VAL A 36 10.20 -0.52 5.62
C VAL A 36 10.93 0.35 6.63
N GLU A 37 12.23 0.60 6.45
CA GLU A 37 13.02 1.53 7.29
C GLU A 37 12.37 2.91 7.29
N TYR A 38 12.00 3.47 6.12
CA TYR A 38 11.34 4.78 6.06
C TYR A 38 10.00 4.82 6.81
N LEU A 39 9.14 3.81 6.61
CA LEU A 39 7.83 3.76 7.27
C LEU A 39 7.92 3.62 8.80
N LEU A 40 9.05 3.14 9.33
CA LEU A 40 9.27 2.94 10.77
C LEU A 40 10.17 4.00 11.42
N GLU A 41 11.18 4.50 10.70
CA GLU A 41 12.27 5.33 11.21
C GLU A 41 12.32 6.75 10.57
N MET A 42 11.47 7.01 9.57
CA MET A 42 11.21 8.33 8.92
C MET A 42 12.39 9.01 8.20
N ASP A 43 13.52 8.33 7.99
CA ASP A 43 14.64 8.90 7.24
C ASP A 43 14.49 8.70 5.71
N GLU A 44 14.46 9.80 4.95
CA GLU A 44 14.39 9.78 3.49
C GLU A 44 15.78 9.66 2.84
N GLU A 45 15.86 8.83 1.81
CA GLU A 45 17.04 8.72 0.94
C GLU A 45 16.80 9.38 -0.44
N PRO A 46 17.74 10.20 -0.94
CA PRO A 46 17.62 10.80 -2.25
C PRO A 46 17.48 9.77 -3.37
N GLY A 47 16.59 10.04 -4.33
CA GLY A 47 16.39 9.22 -5.53
C GLY A 47 15.29 8.16 -5.42
N LEU A 48 14.68 8.01 -4.24
CA LEU A 48 13.55 7.11 -3.99
C LEU A 48 12.23 7.88 -3.86
N ARG A 49 11.13 7.28 -4.31
CA ARG A 49 9.77 7.86 -4.32
C ARG A 49 9.01 7.55 -3.03
N PHE A 50 9.49 8.09 -1.91
CA PHE A 50 8.87 7.90 -0.58
C PHE A 50 7.48 8.54 -0.44
N ASP A 51 7.22 9.60 -1.21
CA ASP A 51 5.89 10.20 -1.37
C ASP A 51 4.86 9.18 -1.89
N VAL A 52 5.23 8.39 -2.91
CA VAL A 52 4.38 7.32 -3.44
C VAL A 52 4.23 6.18 -2.44
N LEU A 53 5.32 5.81 -1.75
CA LEU A 53 5.25 4.81 -0.68
C LEU A 53 4.25 5.21 0.41
N GLN A 54 4.31 6.45 0.87
CA GLN A 54 3.43 6.97 1.93
C GLN A 54 1.97 6.95 1.48
N ALA A 55 1.67 7.42 0.27
CA ALA A 55 0.31 7.39 -0.26
C ALA A 55 -0.24 5.96 -0.38
N VAL A 56 0.58 5.01 -0.84
CA VAL A 56 0.20 3.59 -0.91
C VAL A 56 -0.05 3.04 0.49
N PHE A 57 0.82 3.32 1.45
CA PHE A 57 0.66 2.93 2.85
C PHE A 57 -0.67 3.45 3.42
N ASP A 58 -0.95 4.74 3.25
CA ASP A 58 -2.16 5.39 3.77
C ASP A 58 -3.42 4.79 3.14
N CYS A 59 -3.40 4.49 1.84
CA CYS A 59 -4.51 3.83 1.15
C CYS A 59 -4.78 2.43 1.70
N ILE A 60 -3.73 1.64 1.96
CA ILE A 60 -3.89 0.29 2.52
C ILE A 60 -4.39 0.39 3.97
N ALA A 61 -3.81 1.25 4.80
CA ALA A 61 -4.25 1.44 6.17
C ALA A 61 -5.73 1.85 6.24
N PHE A 62 -6.14 2.80 5.40
CA PHE A 62 -7.53 3.25 5.32
C PHE A 62 -8.49 2.12 4.91
N THR A 63 -8.14 1.36 3.87
CA THR A 63 -9.01 0.28 3.38
C THR A 63 -9.16 -0.84 4.40
N LEU A 64 -8.10 -1.21 5.12
CA LEU A 64 -8.19 -2.22 6.18
C LEU A 64 -9.02 -1.73 7.36
N ALA A 65 -8.85 -0.46 7.76
CA ALA A 65 -9.59 0.11 8.88
C ALA A 65 -11.10 0.22 8.60
N HIS A 66 -11.47 0.60 7.37
CA HIS A 66 -12.85 0.89 7.01
C HIS A 66 -13.52 -0.21 6.19
N LYS A 67 -12.79 -1.22 5.73
CA LYS A 67 -13.25 -2.31 4.83
C LYS A 67 -14.03 -1.77 3.63
N ARG A 68 -13.48 -0.77 2.95
CA ARG A 68 -14.12 -0.10 1.82
C ARG A 68 -13.55 -0.55 0.49
N TYR A 69 -14.43 -1.08 -0.36
CA TYR A 69 -14.18 -1.47 -1.74
C TYR A 69 -15.33 -0.92 -2.60
N ASP A 70 -15.30 0.38 -2.88
CA ASP A 70 -16.30 1.04 -3.70
C ASP A 70 -15.64 1.97 -4.73
N TYR A 71 -16.39 2.32 -5.76
CA TYR A 71 -15.91 3.21 -6.83
C TYR A 71 -15.37 4.55 -6.30
N PRO A 72 -16.04 5.24 -5.35
CA PRO A 72 -15.48 6.45 -4.73
C PRO A 72 -14.11 6.23 -4.08
N THR A 73 -13.91 5.11 -3.40
CA THR A 73 -12.62 4.76 -2.77
C THR A 73 -11.54 4.56 -3.83
N ARG A 74 -11.85 3.85 -4.92
CA ARG A 74 -10.93 3.69 -6.05
C ARG A 74 -10.55 5.03 -6.69
N LEU A 75 -11.52 5.92 -6.86
CA LEU A 75 -11.30 7.24 -7.43
C LEU A 75 -10.40 8.07 -6.51
N ALA A 76 -10.68 8.08 -5.20
CA ALA A 76 -9.86 8.80 -4.22
C ALA A 76 -8.40 8.30 -4.19
N MET A 77 -8.17 6.98 -4.29
CA MET A 77 -6.82 6.41 -4.42
C MET A 77 -6.12 6.91 -5.68
N SER A 78 -6.82 6.85 -6.82
CA SER A 78 -6.28 7.32 -8.10
C SER A 78 -5.96 8.82 -8.08
N ASP A 79 -6.79 9.63 -7.44
CA ASP A 79 -6.61 11.08 -7.33
C ASP A 79 -5.41 11.41 -6.42
N MET A 80 -5.27 10.74 -5.28
CA MET A 80 -4.12 10.90 -4.39
C MET A 80 -2.79 10.57 -5.10
N LEU A 81 -2.77 9.47 -5.87
CA LEU A 81 -1.61 9.09 -6.67
C LEU A 81 -1.33 10.06 -7.82
N LEU A 82 -2.36 10.72 -8.36
CA LEU A 82 -2.21 11.75 -9.38
C LEU A 82 -1.60 13.03 -8.79
N GLU A 83 -2.04 13.46 -7.60
CA GLU A 83 -1.56 14.68 -6.93
C GLU A 83 -0.06 14.65 -6.64
N ILE A 84 0.48 13.47 -6.35
CA ILE A 84 1.92 13.25 -6.13
C ILE A 84 2.68 12.85 -7.40
N GLU A 85 2.04 12.92 -8.57
CA GLU A 85 2.65 12.56 -9.85
C GLU A 85 3.27 11.15 -9.83
N ALA A 86 2.53 10.18 -9.26
CA ALA A 86 2.97 8.79 -9.23
C ALA A 86 3.03 8.21 -10.64
N GLU A 87 4.21 7.72 -11.02
CA GLU A 87 4.37 6.83 -12.15
C GLU A 87 3.56 5.55 -11.95
N HIS A 88 3.10 4.91 -13.04
CA HIS A 88 2.33 3.67 -12.98
C HIS A 88 1.01 3.73 -12.18
N ARG A 89 0.40 4.93 -12.07
CA ARG A 89 -0.85 5.18 -11.33
C ARG A 89 -1.94 4.12 -11.51
N GLU A 90 -2.22 3.70 -12.74
CA GLU A 90 -3.26 2.70 -13.01
C GLU A 90 -2.95 1.36 -12.33
N LYS A 91 -1.70 0.90 -12.44
CA LYS A 91 -1.24 -0.35 -11.83
C LYS A 91 -1.24 -0.26 -10.30
N LEU A 92 -0.77 0.85 -9.74
CA LEU A 92 -0.84 1.12 -8.30
C LEU A 92 -2.29 1.07 -7.81
N THR A 93 -3.20 1.73 -8.52
CA THR A 93 -4.63 1.78 -8.18
C THR A 93 -5.26 0.38 -8.22
N ASP A 94 -4.95 -0.42 -9.24
CA ASP A 94 -5.46 -1.79 -9.36
C ASP A 94 -5.00 -2.67 -8.19
N LEU A 95 -3.72 -2.64 -7.84
CA LEU A 95 -3.16 -3.42 -6.73
C LEU A 95 -3.74 -2.98 -5.37
N LEU A 96 -3.89 -1.67 -5.15
CA LEU A 96 -4.56 -1.12 -3.96
C LEU A 96 -6.01 -1.59 -3.86
N PHE A 97 -6.70 -1.65 -5.00
CA PHE A 97 -8.10 -2.06 -5.04
C PHE A 97 -8.26 -3.57 -4.82
N GLU A 98 -7.30 -4.39 -5.27
CA GLU A 98 -7.23 -5.83 -4.95
C GLU A 98 -7.07 -6.06 -3.43
N ILE A 99 -6.20 -5.30 -2.77
CA ILE A 99 -6.05 -5.34 -1.30
C ILE A 99 -7.37 -4.97 -0.61
N ALA A 100 -8.01 -3.89 -1.07
CA ALA A 100 -9.27 -3.42 -0.51
C ALA A 100 -10.38 -4.48 -0.64
N ASP A 101 -10.46 -5.14 -1.79
CA ASP A 101 -11.41 -6.22 -2.07
C ASP A 101 -11.24 -7.40 -1.10
N ALA A 102 -10.00 -7.90 -0.97
CA ALA A 102 -9.65 -8.95 -0.02
C ALA A 102 -10.01 -8.55 1.42
N ALA A 103 -9.77 -7.28 1.80
CA ALA A 103 -10.09 -6.77 3.12
C ALA A 103 -11.58 -6.85 3.46
N THR A 104 -12.46 -6.64 2.48
CA THR A 104 -13.92 -6.78 2.68
C THR A 104 -14.35 -8.22 2.94
N ARG A 105 -13.61 -9.19 2.40
CA ARG A 105 -13.78 -10.62 2.65
C ARG A 105 -13.05 -11.13 3.89
N ASP A 106 -12.38 -10.23 4.62
CA ASP A 106 -11.55 -10.56 5.78
C ASP A 106 -10.33 -11.44 5.43
N GLU A 107 -9.87 -11.37 4.19
CA GLU A 107 -8.75 -12.13 3.62
C GLU A 107 -7.50 -11.26 3.49
N LEU A 108 -6.33 -11.89 3.50
CA LEU A 108 -5.07 -11.24 3.14
C LEU A 108 -4.70 -11.53 1.70
N VAL A 109 -4.04 -10.58 1.07
CA VAL A 109 -3.41 -10.75 -0.24
C VAL A 109 -1.89 -10.62 -0.09
N GLU A 110 -1.15 -11.39 -0.88
CA GLU A 110 0.30 -11.26 -0.98
C GLU A 110 0.64 -10.71 -2.36
N ILE A 111 0.88 -9.40 -2.43
CA ILE A 111 1.44 -8.78 -3.62
C ILE A 111 2.89 -9.28 -3.74
N PHE A 112 3.20 -9.97 -4.84
CA PHE A 112 4.44 -10.75 -5.04
C PHE A 112 5.73 -10.12 -4.49
N ARG A 113 6.58 -10.95 -3.88
CA ARG A 113 8.00 -10.65 -3.62
C ARG A 113 8.80 -10.93 -4.89
N GLY A 114 8.78 -9.99 -5.84
CA GLY A 114 9.78 -9.92 -6.89
C GLY A 114 11.14 -9.50 -6.32
#